data_AF-A0A354J3Q1-F1
#
_entry.id   AF-A0A354J3Q1-F1
#
_cell.length_a   1.000
_cell.length_b   1.000
_cell.length_c   1.000
_cell.angle_alpha   90.00
_cell.angle_beta   90.00
_cell.angle_gamma   90.00
#
_symmetry.space_group_name_H-M   'P 1'
#
loop_
_entity.id
_entity.type
_entity.pdbx_description
1 polymer ?
#
loop_
_entity_poly.entity_id
_entity_poly.type
_entity_poly.pdbx_seq_one_letter_code
_entity_poly.pdbx_strand_id
1 'polypeptide(L)'
;MKNIFIKGLIGIIFSIGLLSIAASAKTKNSLTIESLTVPNDAQIYAENIASEMVSNVSLNPSFYGVDAADFSEWMLGNPYTIFSADNNIVNNNDVYYFPILDGDEIKVILSVYKVNGEWSATISKDNSDELNELAQLNDNNVYMLYTSEGKLYAENKNHKKIIEEVKIEIANKNSTSDIEEFINKS
;
A
#
# COMPACT_ATOMS: atom_id res chain seq x y z
N MET A 1 -52.30 -52.88 -14.27
CA MET A 1 -51.10 -53.75 -14.36
C MET A 1 -49.90 -52.91 -14.77
N LYS A 2 -48.74 -53.19 -14.16
CA LYS A 2 -47.37 -52.68 -14.36
C LYS A 2 -46.84 -51.57 -13.42
N ASN A 3 -46.17 -52.06 -12.36
CA ASN A 3 -44.76 -51.81 -11.99
C ASN A 3 -44.35 -50.55 -11.21
N ILE A 4 -44.41 -50.67 -9.87
CA ILE A 4 -43.27 -50.79 -8.93
C ILE A 4 -41.83 -50.50 -9.43
N PHE A 5 -41.19 -49.55 -8.71
CA PHE A 5 -39.76 -49.34 -8.37
C PHE A 5 -38.77 -48.90 -9.47
N ILE A 6 -37.98 -47.85 -9.17
CA ILE A 6 -36.52 -47.94 -8.96
C ILE A 6 -35.98 -46.65 -8.34
N LYS A 7 -35.11 -46.87 -7.36
CA LYS A 7 -34.30 -45.93 -6.59
C LYS A 7 -33.40 -45.09 -7.51
N GLY A 8 -33.26 -43.79 -7.22
CA GLY A 8 -32.33 -42.91 -7.92
C GLY A 8 -31.87 -41.77 -7.03
N LEU A 9 -31.05 -42.09 -6.03
CA LEU A 9 -30.25 -41.15 -5.26
C LEU A 9 -29.24 -40.51 -6.22
N ILE A 10 -29.51 -39.31 -6.73
CA ILE A 10 -28.49 -38.47 -7.38
C ILE A 10 -28.19 -37.33 -6.41
N GLY A 11 -27.26 -37.63 -5.50
CA GLY A 11 -26.57 -36.62 -4.72
C GLY A 11 -25.70 -35.81 -5.69
N ILE A 12 -26.18 -34.64 -6.08
CA ILE A 12 -25.35 -33.65 -6.75
C ILE A 12 -24.38 -33.13 -5.69
N ILE A 13 -23.13 -33.58 -5.82
CA ILE A 13 -21.99 -33.08 -5.07
C ILE A 13 -21.91 -31.57 -5.35
N PHE A 14 -22.24 -30.77 -4.33
CA PHE A 14 -21.99 -29.33 -4.32
C PHE A 14 -20.47 -29.16 -4.27
N SER A 15 -19.81 -29.10 -5.42
CA SER A 15 -18.45 -28.59 -5.52
C SER A 15 -18.52 -27.08 -5.27
N ILE A 16 -18.50 -26.72 -3.99
CA ILE A 16 -18.26 -25.35 -3.53
C ILE A 16 -16.82 -25.04 -3.97
N GLY A 17 -16.69 -24.47 -5.16
CA GLY A 17 -15.48 -23.77 -5.53
C GLY A 17 -15.29 -22.66 -4.48
N LEU A 18 -14.16 -22.70 -3.79
CA LEU A 18 -13.65 -21.57 -3.03
C LEU A 18 -13.43 -20.43 -4.03
N LEU A 19 -14.48 -19.63 -4.27
CA LEU A 19 -14.34 -18.29 -4.80
C LEU A 19 -13.65 -17.50 -3.69
N SER A 20 -12.36 -17.21 -3.87
CA SER A 20 -11.68 -16.19 -3.10
C SER A 20 -12.44 -14.88 -3.31
N ILE A 21 -13.26 -14.51 -2.34
CA ILE A 21 -13.94 -13.22 -2.34
C ILE A 21 -12.85 -12.21 -2.00
N ALA A 22 -12.36 -11.49 -3.01
CA ALA A 22 -11.59 -10.28 -2.77
C ALA A 22 -12.50 -9.35 -1.94
N ALA A 23 -12.13 -9.11 -0.69
CA ALA A 23 -12.90 -8.26 0.20
C ALA A 23 -12.64 -6.80 -0.19
N SER A 24 -13.53 -6.23 -1.00
CA SER A 24 -13.56 -4.77 -1.22
C SER A 24 -14.35 -4.13 -0.09
N ALA A 25 -13.65 -3.57 0.88
CA ALA A 25 -14.27 -2.72 1.90
C ALA A 25 -14.43 -1.30 1.32
N LYS A 26 -15.69 -0.84 1.25
CA LYS A 26 -16.07 0.44 0.68
C LYS A 26 -16.17 1.47 1.81
N THR A 27 -15.10 2.22 2.05
CA THR A 27 -15.18 3.50 2.78
C THR A 27 -15.55 4.60 1.77
N LYS A 28 -15.98 5.77 2.28
CA LYS A 28 -16.51 6.83 1.42
C LYS A 28 -15.37 7.61 0.74
N ASN A 29 -14.11 7.34 1.10
CA ASN A 29 -13.00 7.40 0.17
C ASN A 29 -13.09 6.23 -0.82
N SER A 30 -13.55 6.51 -2.04
CA SER A 30 -13.83 5.52 -3.08
C SER A 30 -12.59 4.84 -3.69
N LEU A 31 -11.39 5.09 -3.16
CA LEU A 31 -10.16 4.53 -3.70
C LEU A 31 -10.10 3.04 -3.37
N THR A 32 -10.28 2.21 -4.40
CA THR A 32 -10.06 0.77 -4.30
C THR A 32 -8.75 0.44 -4.98
N ILE A 33 -7.82 -0.15 -4.23
CA ILE A 33 -6.56 -0.64 -4.77
C ILE A 33 -6.65 -2.16 -4.95
N GLU A 34 -6.32 -2.64 -6.13
CA GLU A 34 -6.15 -4.07 -6.38
C GLU A 34 -4.91 -4.57 -5.65
N SER A 35 -5.10 -5.59 -4.81
CA SER A 35 -4.08 -6.12 -3.92
C SER A 35 -4.08 -7.63 -3.96
N LEU A 36 -2.90 -8.22 -3.74
CA LEU A 36 -2.81 -9.62 -3.36
C LEU A 36 -3.37 -9.83 -1.95
N THR A 37 -3.69 -11.09 -1.64
CA THR A 37 -4.07 -11.50 -0.29
C THR A 37 -2.95 -11.17 0.69
N VAL A 38 -3.26 -10.35 1.68
CA VAL A 38 -2.35 -10.05 2.79
C VAL A 38 -2.37 -11.23 3.77
N PRO A 39 -1.21 -11.79 4.14
CA PRO A 39 -1.14 -12.85 5.15
C PRO A 39 -1.75 -12.41 6.48
N ASN A 40 -2.49 -13.32 7.13
CA ASN A 40 -3.17 -13.03 8.39
C ASN A 40 -2.20 -12.64 9.52
N ASP A 41 -0.98 -13.18 9.52
CA ASP A 41 0.06 -12.79 10.48
C ASP A 41 0.57 -11.35 10.26
N ALA A 42 0.63 -10.88 9.01
CA ALA A 42 0.93 -9.49 8.70
C ALA A 42 -0.18 -8.54 9.19
N GLN A 43 -1.45 -8.90 8.94
CA GLN A 43 -2.62 -8.14 9.41
C GLN A 43 -2.62 -8.00 10.94
N ILE A 44 -2.46 -9.12 11.66
CA ILE A 44 -2.41 -9.13 13.13
C ILE A 44 -1.23 -8.27 13.64
N TYR A 45 -0.07 -8.37 12.99
CA TYR A 45 1.09 -7.55 13.36
C TYR A 45 0.79 -6.06 13.20
N ALA A 46 0.20 -5.66 12.06
CA ALA A 46 -0.19 -4.28 11.79
C ALA A 46 -1.18 -3.74 12.84
N GLU A 47 -2.23 -4.51 13.15
CA GLU A 47 -3.25 -4.15 14.15
C GLU A 47 -2.64 -3.95 15.55
N ASN A 48 -1.66 -4.77 15.93
CA ASN A 48 -1.00 -4.66 17.23
C ASN A 48 -0.05 -3.46 17.34
N ILE A 49 0.61 -3.06 16.25
CA ILE A 49 1.65 -2.02 16.27
C ILE A 49 1.12 -0.63 15.85
N ALA A 50 -0.04 -0.56 15.19
CA ALA A 50 -0.56 0.68 14.62
C ALA A 50 -0.69 1.81 15.66
N SER A 51 -1.24 1.52 16.84
CA SER A 51 -1.44 2.53 17.89
C SER A 51 -0.12 3.12 18.39
N GLU A 52 0.91 2.28 18.57
CA GLU A 52 2.26 2.72 18.96
C GLU A 52 2.90 3.59 17.87
N MET A 53 2.78 3.17 16.61
CA MET A 53 3.32 3.91 15.47
C MET A 53 2.63 5.27 15.29
N VAL A 54 1.31 5.34 15.44
CA VAL A 54 0.56 6.62 15.42
C VAL A 54 0.96 7.51 16.59
N SER A 55 1.21 6.95 17.77
CA SER A 55 1.74 7.71 18.90
C SER A 55 3.09 8.37 18.57
N ASN A 56 4.01 7.64 17.91
CA ASN A 56 5.29 8.20 17.47
C ASN A 56 5.12 9.37 16.49
N VAL A 57 4.17 9.27 15.56
CA VAL A 57 3.81 10.36 14.65
C VAL A 57 3.26 11.55 15.43
N SER A 58 2.34 11.32 16.37
CA SER A 58 1.70 12.38 17.17
C SER A 58 2.69 13.19 18.02
N LEU A 59 3.78 12.55 18.48
CA LEU A 59 4.83 13.20 19.25
C LEU A 59 5.69 14.15 18.41
N ASN A 60 5.85 13.87 17.11
CA ASN A 60 6.67 14.67 16.20
C ASN A 60 6.03 14.79 14.79
N PRO A 61 4.85 15.40 14.63
CA PRO A 61 4.10 15.36 13.36
C PRO A 61 4.89 15.93 12.17
N SER A 62 5.64 17.00 12.43
CA SER A 62 6.49 17.66 11.42
C SER A 62 7.60 16.76 10.87
N PHE A 63 8.15 15.85 11.69
CA PHE A 63 9.17 14.90 11.22
C PHE A 63 8.62 13.92 10.20
N TYR A 64 7.33 13.58 10.33
CA TYR A 64 6.61 12.72 9.40
C TYR A 64 5.91 13.50 8.28
N GLY A 65 6.06 14.82 8.20
CA GLY A 65 5.39 15.65 7.19
C GLY A 65 3.87 15.75 7.37
N VAL A 66 3.36 15.44 8.56
CA VAL A 66 1.94 15.47 8.90
C VAL A 66 1.59 16.81 9.55
N ASP A 67 0.52 17.43 9.07
CA ASP A 67 -0.13 18.56 9.72
C ASP A 67 -1.53 18.12 10.19
N ALA A 68 -1.62 17.69 11.45
CA ALA A 68 -2.85 17.26 12.09
C ALA A 68 -2.91 17.78 13.52
N ALA A 69 -4.07 18.30 13.91
CA ALA A 69 -4.31 18.83 15.25
C ALA A 69 -4.79 17.76 16.24
N ASP A 70 -5.35 16.66 15.72
CA ASP A 70 -5.87 15.54 16.50
C ASP A 70 -5.56 14.22 15.79
N PHE A 71 -5.24 13.20 16.59
CA PHE A 71 -4.87 11.85 16.16
C PHE A 71 -5.78 10.78 16.76
N SER A 72 -6.76 11.14 17.62
CA SER A 72 -7.59 10.16 18.33
C SER A 72 -8.50 9.35 17.42
N GLU A 73 -8.88 9.92 16.28
CA GLU A 73 -9.78 9.30 15.30
C GLU A 73 -9.02 8.55 14.19
N TRP A 74 -7.69 8.51 14.27
CA TRP A 74 -6.88 7.84 13.27
C TRP A 74 -7.07 6.32 13.34
N MET A 75 -7.41 5.71 12.21
CA MET A 75 -7.74 4.29 12.12
C MET A 75 -6.94 3.55 11.04
N LEU A 76 -6.65 2.28 11.29
CA LEU A 76 -6.03 1.40 10.30
C LEU A 76 -7.05 1.08 9.20
N GLY A 77 -6.71 1.43 7.95
CA GLY A 77 -7.50 1.15 6.77
C GLY A 77 -7.20 -0.23 6.17
N ASN A 78 -7.83 -0.51 5.02
CA ASN A 78 -7.65 -1.78 4.33
C ASN A 78 -6.27 -1.85 3.68
N PRO A 79 -5.55 -2.97 3.82
CA PRO A 79 -4.21 -3.05 3.29
C PRO A 79 -4.19 -3.26 1.78
N TYR A 80 -3.06 -2.92 1.18
CA TYR A 80 -2.77 -3.15 -0.23
C TYR A 80 -1.32 -3.59 -0.47
N THR A 81 -1.04 -4.08 -1.67
CA THR A 81 0.30 -4.44 -2.15
C THR A 81 0.70 -3.57 -3.34
N ILE A 82 2.01 -3.36 -3.51
CA ILE A 82 2.58 -2.73 -4.70
C ILE A 82 3.35 -3.80 -5.48
N PHE A 83 3.01 -3.98 -6.75
CA PHE A 83 3.66 -4.95 -7.63
C PHE A 83 4.98 -4.42 -8.18
N SER A 84 6.00 -5.26 -8.38
CA SER A 84 7.14 -4.89 -9.20
C SER A 84 6.95 -5.37 -10.63
N ALA A 85 7.01 -4.47 -11.61
CA ALA A 85 6.97 -4.80 -13.04
C ALA A 85 8.38 -4.90 -13.65
N ASP A 86 9.43 -4.64 -12.86
CA ASP A 86 10.81 -4.72 -13.33
C ASP A 86 11.22 -6.19 -13.58
N ASN A 87 11.89 -6.45 -14.71
CA ASN A 87 12.36 -7.76 -15.15
C ASN A 87 11.29 -8.78 -15.61
N ASN A 88 10.10 -8.34 -16.03
CA ASN A 88 9.02 -9.20 -16.55
C ASN A 88 8.53 -10.28 -15.56
N ILE A 89 8.83 -10.14 -14.27
CA ILE A 89 8.30 -10.99 -13.21
C ILE A 89 7.55 -10.07 -12.27
N VAL A 90 6.25 -10.29 -12.14
CA VAL A 90 5.44 -9.65 -11.09
C VAL A 90 5.90 -10.24 -9.76
N ASN A 91 6.92 -9.62 -9.18
CA ASN A 91 7.45 -9.99 -7.87
C ASN A 91 6.73 -9.15 -6.81
N ASN A 92 6.27 -9.83 -5.76
CA ASN A 92 5.83 -9.18 -4.53
C ASN A 92 7.08 -8.82 -3.74
N ASN A 93 7.20 -7.58 -3.28
CA ASN A 93 8.32 -7.15 -2.44
C ASN A 93 8.18 -7.62 -0.98
N ASP A 94 7.26 -8.53 -0.66
CA ASP A 94 6.91 -8.96 0.71
C ASP A 94 6.65 -7.78 1.66
N VAL A 95 6.20 -6.65 1.10
CA VAL A 95 5.78 -5.44 1.82
C VAL A 95 4.28 -5.29 1.66
N TYR A 96 3.59 -5.11 2.78
CA TYR A 96 2.16 -4.89 2.87
C TYR A 96 1.92 -3.50 3.43
N TYR A 97 1.13 -2.69 2.72
CA TYR A 97 0.91 -1.29 3.05
C TYR A 97 -0.46 -1.14 3.69
N PHE A 98 -0.50 -0.55 4.87
CA PHE A 98 -1.70 -0.32 5.65
C PHE A 98 -1.90 1.19 5.81
N PRO A 99 -2.86 1.80 5.10
CA PRO A 99 -3.10 3.24 5.23
C PRO A 99 -3.65 3.55 6.63
N ILE A 100 -3.18 4.62 7.25
CA ILE A 100 -3.79 5.18 8.46
C ILE A 100 -4.66 6.36 8.03
N LEU A 101 -5.95 6.29 8.40
CA LEU A 101 -7.00 7.18 7.92
C LEU A 101 -7.46 8.12 9.03
N ASP A 102 -7.75 9.37 8.69
CA ASP A 102 -8.57 10.28 9.49
C ASP A 102 -9.88 10.53 8.73
N GLY A 103 -10.94 9.89 9.21
CA GLY A 103 -12.16 9.71 8.41
C GLY A 103 -11.88 8.93 7.13
N ASP A 104 -11.93 9.63 6.00
CA ASP A 104 -11.68 9.05 4.67
C ASP A 104 -10.27 9.35 4.16
N GLU A 105 -9.56 10.34 4.71
CA GLU A 105 -8.28 10.80 4.18
C GLU A 105 -7.11 9.96 4.69
N ILE A 106 -6.23 9.54 3.79
CA ILE A 106 -4.99 8.82 4.14
C ILE A 106 -4.00 9.83 4.70
N LYS A 107 -3.57 9.66 5.95
CA LYS A 107 -2.63 10.59 6.61
C LYS A 107 -1.19 10.11 6.56
N VAL A 108 -0.99 8.80 6.73
CA VAL A 108 0.31 8.12 6.66
C VAL A 108 0.09 6.67 6.22
N ILE A 109 1.14 6.01 5.77
CA ILE A 109 1.16 4.60 5.41
C ILE A 109 2.03 3.84 6.41
N LEU A 110 1.46 2.78 6.99
CA LEU A 110 2.20 1.79 7.77
C LEU A 110 2.63 0.66 6.84
N SER A 111 3.92 0.55 6.58
CA SER A 111 4.52 -0.50 5.76
C SER A 111 4.98 -1.66 6.65
N VAL A 112 4.48 -2.86 6.41
CA VAL A 112 4.79 -4.09 7.17
C VAL A 112 5.53 -5.08 6.28
N TYR A 113 6.67 -5.58 6.75
CA TYR A 113 7.56 -6.45 5.98
C TYR A 113 8.36 -7.38 6.89
N LYS A 114 8.99 -8.41 6.32
CA LYS A 114 9.87 -9.33 7.07
C LYS A 114 11.34 -8.93 6.95
N VAL A 115 12.03 -8.89 8.09
CA VAL A 115 13.50 -8.82 8.16
C VAL A 115 13.97 -10.08 8.89
N ASN A 116 14.79 -10.89 8.23
CA ASN A 116 15.28 -12.17 8.78
C ASN A 116 14.16 -13.10 9.31
N GLY A 117 12.98 -13.06 8.67
CA GLY A 117 11.82 -13.87 9.03
C GLY A 117 10.92 -13.28 10.12
N GLU A 118 11.32 -12.19 10.77
CA GLU A 118 10.54 -11.48 11.77
C GLU A 118 9.81 -10.29 11.16
N TRP A 119 8.59 -10.02 11.63
CA TRP A 119 7.82 -8.87 11.20
C TRP A 119 8.43 -7.56 11.74
N SER A 120 8.52 -6.59 10.86
CA SER A 120 8.96 -5.23 11.13
C SER A 120 7.98 -4.26 10.46
N ALA A 121 7.98 -3.01 10.90
CA ALA A 121 7.18 -1.97 10.29
C ALA A 121 7.85 -0.60 10.30
N THR A 122 7.50 0.20 9.29
CA THR A 122 7.80 1.64 9.22
C THR A 122 6.51 2.40 9.01
N ILE A 123 6.47 3.65 9.49
CA ILE A 123 5.35 4.56 9.26
C ILE A 123 5.88 5.86 8.66
N SER A 124 5.25 6.34 7.61
CA SER A 124 5.68 7.54 6.88
C SER A 124 4.53 8.11 6.07
N LYS A 125 4.67 9.36 5.66
CA LYS A 125 3.69 10.00 4.79
C LYS A 125 3.68 9.39 3.39
N ASP A 126 4.84 8.93 2.91
CA ASP A 126 5.02 8.28 1.60
C ASP A 126 4.17 8.95 0.50
N ASN A 127 3.35 8.16 -0.19
CA ASN A 127 2.48 8.56 -1.29
C ASN A 127 1.05 8.89 -0.83
N SER A 128 0.82 9.21 0.45
CA SER A 128 -0.52 9.46 0.99
C SER A 128 -1.24 10.58 0.26
N ASP A 129 -0.53 11.65 -0.07
CA ASP A 129 -1.08 12.85 -0.72
C ASP A 129 -1.53 12.49 -2.15
N GLU A 130 -0.69 11.77 -2.91
CA GLU A 130 -1.00 11.33 -4.26
C GLU A 130 -2.13 10.29 -4.30
N LEU A 131 -2.22 9.41 -3.30
CA LEU A 131 -3.35 8.49 -3.15
C LEU A 131 -4.65 9.22 -2.81
N ASN A 132 -4.62 10.25 -1.96
CA ASN A 132 -5.78 11.10 -1.69
C ASN A 132 -6.22 11.86 -2.95
N GLU A 133 -5.29 12.38 -3.75
CA GLU A 133 -5.60 13.00 -5.04
C GLU A 133 -6.27 12.02 -6.01
N LEU A 134 -5.81 10.76 -6.07
CA LEU A 134 -6.44 9.73 -6.87
C LEU A 134 -7.87 9.45 -6.40
N ALA A 135 -8.08 9.40 -5.08
CA ALA A 135 -9.40 9.14 -4.52
C ALA A 135 -10.43 10.23 -4.89
N GLN A 136 -9.99 11.48 -5.04
CA GLN A 136 -10.83 12.60 -5.46
C GLN A 136 -11.32 12.52 -6.90
N LEU A 137 -10.68 11.70 -7.76
CA LEU A 137 -11.14 11.50 -9.14
C LEU A 137 -12.51 10.81 -9.20
N ASN A 138 -12.96 10.20 -8.09
CA ASN A 138 -14.30 9.67 -7.86
C ASN A 138 -14.89 8.88 -9.04
N ASP A 139 -14.04 8.05 -9.64
CA ASP A 139 -14.35 7.32 -10.87
C ASP A 139 -14.86 5.89 -10.60
N ASN A 140 -15.03 5.52 -9.32
CA ASN A 140 -15.31 4.15 -8.84
C ASN A 140 -14.36 3.09 -9.43
N ASN A 141 -13.17 3.50 -9.89
CA ASN A 141 -12.26 2.56 -10.52
C ASN A 141 -11.38 1.88 -9.48
N VAL A 142 -11.05 0.62 -9.77
CA VAL A 142 -10.03 -0.14 -9.06
C VAL A 142 -8.69 0.16 -9.72
N TYR A 143 -7.73 0.63 -8.92
CA TYR A 143 -6.37 0.93 -9.36
C TYR A 143 -5.42 -0.19 -8.98
N MET A 144 -4.52 -0.57 -9.89
CA MET A 144 -3.36 -1.40 -9.59
C MET A 144 -2.16 -0.48 -9.34
N LEU A 145 -1.44 -0.71 -8.24
CA LEU A 145 -0.21 0.01 -7.94
C LEU A 145 1.00 -0.84 -8.29
N TYR A 146 1.95 -0.29 -9.06
CA TYR A 146 3.16 -1.02 -9.40
C TYR A 146 4.38 -0.12 -9.59
N THR A 147 5.56 -0.63 -9.26
CA THR A 147 6.84 0.01 -9.55
C THR A 147 7.39 -0.45 -10.89
N SER A 148 7.85 0.49 -11.72
CA SER A 148 8.61 0.20 -12.93
C SER A 148 9.59 1.33 -13.22
N GLU A 149 10.82 1.00 -13.58
CA GLU A 149 11.87 1.99 -13.91
C GLU A 149 12.08 3.04 -12.79
N GLY A 150 11.98 2.62 -11.52
CA GLY A 150 12.14 3.50 -10.36
C GLY A 150 10.98 4.48 -10.11
N LYS A 151 9.82 4.24 -10.73
CA LYS A 151 8.60 5.04 -10.55
C LYS A 151 7.46 4.17 -10.05
N LEU A 152 6.62 4.73 -9.18
CA LEU A 152 5.37 4.12 -8.76
C LEU A 152 4.22 4.64 -9.63
N TYR A 153 3.50 3.70 -10.23
CA TYR A 153 2.33 3.97 -11.06
C TYR A 153 1.07 3.54 -10.34
N ALA A 154 0.00 4.30 -10.56
CA ALA A 154 -1.37 3.88 -10.36
C ALA A 154 -2.05 3.76 -11.72
N GLU A 155 -2.57 2.58 -12.04
CA GLU A 155 -3.17 2.30 -13.33
C GLU A 155 -4.52 1.60 -13.19
N ASN A 156 -5.49 2.03 -13.99
CA ASN A 156 -6.74 1.33 -14.24
C ASN A 156 -7.02 1.31 -15.75
N LYS A 157 -8.19 0.83 -16.16
CA LYS A 157 -8.56 0.70 -17.58
C LYS A 157 -8.59 2.03 -18.36
N ASN A 158 -8.75 3.15 -17.68
CA ASN A 158 -8.97 4.47 -18.26
C ASN A 158 -7.81 5.45 -17.97
N HIS A 159 -7.08 5.24 -16.89
CA HIS A 159 -6.12 6.19 -16.34
C HIS A 159 -4.82 5.49 -15.95
N LYS A 160 -3.70 6.14 -16.28
CA LYS A 160 -2.37 5.80 -15.76
C LYS A 160 -1.74 7.09 -15.24
N LYS A 161 -1.35 7.10 -13.96
CA LYS A 161 -0.70 8.23 -13.29
C LYS A 161 0.58 7.75 -12.61
N ILE A 162 1.64 8.53 -12.71
CA ILE A 162 2.82 8.37 -11.85
C ILE A 162 2.46 9.01 -10.51
N ILE A 163 2.47 8.23 -9.43
CA ILE A 163 2.20 8.74 -8.07
C ILE A 163 3.47 8.93 -7.25
N GLU A 164 4.59 8.34 -7.68
CA GLU A 164 5.88 8.62 -7.07
C GLU A 164 6.99 8.44 -8.11
N GLU A 165 7.98 9.32 -8.10
CA GLU A 165 9.19 9.19 -8.89
C GLU A 165 10.37 9.42 -7.94
N VAL A 166 11.26 8.43 -7.84
CA VAL A 166 12.50 8.60 -7.08
C VAL A 166 13.35 9.64 -7.80
N LYS A 167 13.23 10.89 -7.37
CA LYS A 167 14.13 11.95 -7.82
C LYS A 167 15.47 11.72 -7.15
N ILE A 168 16.38 11.08 -7.86
CA ILE A 168 17.79 11.13 -7.51
C ILE A 168 18.24 12.56 -7.81
N GLU A 169 18.11 13.45 -6.83
CA GLU A 169 18.89 14.69 -6.84
C GLU A 169 20.36 14.27 -6.73
N ILE A 170 21.03 14.20 -7.88
CA ILE A 170 22.49 14.17 -7.89
C ILE A 170 22.90 15.51 -7.29
N ALA A 171 23.27 15.50 -6.01
CA ALA A 171 23.92 16.61 -5.36
C ALA A 171 25.25 16.83 -6.09
N ASN A 172 25.22 17.65 -7.15
CA ASN A 172 26.41 18.29 -7.70
C ASN A 172 26.86 19.35 -6.69
N LYS A 173 27.32 18.90 -5.51
CA LYS A 173 27.90 19.75 -4.49
C LYS A 173 29.41 19.49 -4.48
N ASN A 174 30.08 20.39 -5.21
CA ASN A 174 31.46 20.85 -5.08
C ASN A 174 32.56 20.03 -5.79
N SER A 175 33.44 20.74 -6.52
CA SER A 175 34.90 20.65 -6.35
C SER A 175 35.67 21.28 -7.54
N THR A 176 35.68 22.61 -7.68
CA THR A 176 36.77 23.27 -8.43
C THR A 176 37.17 24.61 -7.82
N SER A 177 36.25 25.38 -7.22
CA SER A 177 36.62 26.64 -6.54
C SER A 177 37.39 26.44 -5.23
N ASP A 178 37.08 25.37 -4.48
CA ASP A 178 37.62 25.22 -3.12
C ASP A 178 39.00 24.51 -3.09
N ILE A 179 39.39 23.88 -4.22
CA ILE A 179 40.73 23.28 -4.38
C ILE A 179 41.76 24.34 -4.78
N GLU A 180 41.37 25.32 -5.61
CA GLU A 180 42.30 26.38 -6.05
C GLU A 180 42.71 27.32 -4.92
N GLU A 181 41.87 27.54 -3.89
CA GLU A 181 42.25 28.33 -2.73
C GLU A 181 43.25 27.60 -1.80
N PHE A 182 43.21 26.26 -1.77
CA PHE A 182 44.15 25.46 -0.96
C PHE A 182 45.52 25.31 -1.65
N ILE A 183 45.55 25.22 -2.98
CA ILE A 183 46.79 25.13 -3.77
C ILE A 183 47.55 26.47 -3.77
N ASN A 184 46.86 27.62 -3.77
CA ASN A 184 47.50 28.94 -3.80
C ASN A 184 47.92 29.51 -2.43
N LYS A 185 47.72 28.75 -1.34
CA LYS A 185 48.14 29.12 0.04
C LYS A 185 49.22 28.21 0.64
N SER A 186 49.79 27.29 -0.16
CA SER A 186 50.91 26.41 0.22
C SER A 186 52.20 26.86 -0.45
#